data_AF-A0A9P0H0X9-F1
#
_entry.id   AF-A0A9P0H0X9-F1
#
_cell.length_a   1.000
_cell.length_b   1.000
_cell.length_c   1.000
_cell.angle_alpha   90.00
_cell.angle_beta   90.00
_cell.angle_gamma   90.00
#
_symmetry.space_group_name_H-M   'P 1'
#
loop_
_entity.id
_entity.type
_entity.pdbx_description
1 polymer ?
#
loop_
_entity_poly.entity_id
_entity_poly.type
_entity_poly.pdbx_seq_one_letter_code
_entity_poly.pdbx_strand_id
1 'polypeptide(L)'
;MWPIAFQLIKTALVGVVAVGVAFYIYSRQNCIDESPLRADERRRRSLQGEKSPELRKVIIDKLNSGTYDCNICLEEISRNDEIVSCKKCYTINHLRCIKSHCESSGGSGRSPHCPSCRKSIDYELQYYCFCGSNFNPMPIEGVTPHCCLSRCTNRNCRLQCHPGPCAERYREN
;
A
#
# COMPACT_ATOMS: atom_id res chain seq x y z
N MET A 1 -57.56 52.04 -10.80
CA MET A 1 -57.67 50.63 -10.38
C MET A 1 -56.52 49.84 -11.01
N TRP A 2 -55.62 49.30 -10.18
CA TRP A 2 -54.50 48.35 -10.46
C TRP A 2 -53.43 48.69 -11.55
N PRO A 3 -52.43 49.56 -11.27
CA PRO A 3 -51.13 49.41 -11.95
C PRO A 3 -49.86 49.44 -11.06
N ILE A 4 -49.94 49.83 -9.78
CA ILE A 4 -48.74 49.96 -8.92
C ILE A 4 -48.42 48.67 -8.14
N ALA A 5 -49.45 47.93 -7.72
CA ALA A 5 -49.28 46.70 -6.94
C ALA A 5 -48.51 45.59 -7.71
N PHE A 6 -48.65 45.55 -9.05
CA PHE A 6 -47.96 44.56 -9.88
C PHE A 6 -46.45 44.77 -9.99
N GLN A 7 -45.95 46.01 -9.84
CA GLN A 7 -44.51 46.25 -9.91
C GLN A 7 -43.77 45.94 -8.62
N LEU A 8 -44.42 46.12 -7.47
CA LEU A 8 -43.82 45.76 -6.18
C LEU A 8 -43.68 44.25 -5.99
N ILE A 9 -44.57 43.45 -6.62
CA ILE A 9 -44.48 41.98 -6.59
C ILE A 9 -43.32 41.47 -7.47
N LYS A 10 -43.09 42.09 -8.63
CA LYS A 10 -42.00 41.68 -9.54
C LYS A 10 -40.61 41.95 -8.96
N THR A 11 -40.41 43.08 -8.27
CA THR A 11 -39.12 43.39 -7.62
C THR A 11 -38.84 42.47 -6.42
N ALA A 12 -39.87 42.11 -5.66
CA ALA A 12 -39.75 41.16 -4.55
C ALA A 12 -39.35 39.75 -5.03
N LEU A 13 -39.91 39.26 -6.15
CA LEU A 13 -39.56 37.96 -6.74
C LEU A 13 -38.13 37.93 -7.29
N VAL A 14 -37.66 39.01 -7.92
CA VAL A 14 -36.27 39.13 -8.41
C VAL A 14 -35.28 39.09 -7.23
N GLY A 15 -35.63 39.71 -6.10
CA GLY A 15 -34.82 39.68 -4.87
C GLY A 15 -34.65 38.26 -4.28
N VAL A 16 -35.74 37.48 -4.22
CA VAL A 16 -35.69 36.10 -3.69
C VAL A 16 -34.90 35.16 -4.60
N VAL A 17 -35.03 35.33 -5.93
CA VAL A 17 -34.24 34.56 -6.90
C VAL A 17 -32.77 34.94 -6.81
N ALA A 18 -32.42 36.22 -6.69
CA ALA A 18 -31.03 36.66 -6.56
C ALA A 18 -30.36 36.13 -5.29
N VAL A 19 -31.05 36.15 -4.14
CA VAL A 19 -30.55 35.59 -2.87
C VAL A 19 -30.43 34.06 -2.95
N GLY A 20 -31.40 33.38 -3.56
CA GLY A 20 -31.36 31.93 -3.77
C GLY A 20 -30.22 31.50 -4.71
N VAL A 21 -29.99 32.24 -5.80
CA VAL A 21 -28.88 31.99 -6.72
C VAL A 21 -27.53 32.28 -6.05
N ALA A 22 -27.42 33.37 -5.29
CA ALA A 22 -26.21 33.68 -4.52
C ALA A 22 -25.91 32.61 -3.45
N PHE A 23 -26.93 32.15 -2.71
CA PHE A 23 -26.79 31.07 -1.74
C PHE A 23 -26.41 29.74 -2.40
N TYR A 24 -26.98 29.43 -3.58
CA TYR A 24 -26.66 28.24 -4.35
C TYR A 24 -25.22 28.26 -4.89
N ILE A 25 -24.77 29.41 -5.41
CA ILE A 25 -23.38 29.61 -5.87
C ILE A 25 -22.41 29.52 -4.68
N TYR A 26 -22.71 30.19 -3.56
CA TYR A 26 -21.92 30.13 -2.34
C TYR A 26 -21.81 28.71 -1.77
N SER A 27 -22.91 27.96 -1.79
CA SER A 27 -22.94 26.56 -1.33
C SER A 27 -22.11 25.65 -2.24
N ARG A 28 -22.10 25.88 -3.57
CA ARG A 28 -21.25 25.12 -4.52
C ARG A 28 -19.76 25.45 -4.41
N GLN A 29 -19.40 26.69 -4.12
CA GLN A 29 -17.98 27.09 -3.98
C GLN A 29 -17.32 26.48 -2.74
N ASN A 30 -18.09 26.19 -1.69
CA ASN A 30 -17.60 25.64 -0.42
C ASN A 30 -17.62 24.10 -0.34
N CYS A 31 -18.00 23.39 -1.40
CA CYS A 31 -17.78 21.95 -1.51
C CYS A 31 -16.29 21.69 -1.80
N ILE A 32 -15.42 21.89 -0.80
CA ILE A 32 -14.03 21.45 -0.88
C ILE A 32 -14.05 19.92 -0.83
N ASP A 33 -13.92 19.29 -1.99
CA ASP A 33 -13.73 17.85 -2.10
C ASP A 33 -12.37 17.49 -1.50
N GLU A 34 -12.37 16.86 -0.31
CA GLU A 34 -11.18 16.34 0.37
C GLU A 34 -10.57 15.09 -0.32
N SER A 35 -11.19 14.59 -1.41
CA SER A 35 -10.73 13.40 -2.13
C SER A 35 -9.34 13.49 -2.80
N PRO A 36 -8.91 14.63 -3.39
CA PRO A 36 -7.63 14.70 -4.12
C PRO A 36 -6.41 14.63 -3.19
N LEU A 37 -6.51 15.23 -2.00
CA LEU A 37 -5.42 15.23 -1.01
C LEU A 37 -5.18 13.84 -0.44
N ARG A 38 -6.24 13.08 -0.13
CA ARG A 38 -6.12 11.68 0.31
C ARG A 38 -5.55 10.76 -0.78
N ALA A 39 -5.83 11.04 -2.06
CA ALA A 39 -5.26 10.30 -3.18
C ALA A 39 -3.78 10.65 -3.42
N ASP A 40 -3.40 11.93 -3.33
CA ASP A 40 -2.00 12.37 -3.44
C ASP A 40 -1.17 11.88 -2.25
N GLU A 41 -1.72 11.88 -1.04
CA GLU A 41 -1.02 11.34 0.13
C GLU A 41 -0.86 9.82 0.04
N ARG A 42 -1.86 9.08 -0.44
CA ARG A 42 -1.75 7.64 -0.71
C ARG A 42 -0.68 7.38 -1.79
N ARG A 43 -0.63 8.20 -2.84
CA ARG A 43 0.40 8.16 -3.90
C ARG A 43 1.79 8.50 -3.35
N ARG A 44 1.93 9.52 -2.51
CA ARG A 44 3.19 9.90 -1.83
C ARG A 44 3.66 8.80 -0.89
N ARG A 45 2.78 8.17 -0.11
CA ARG A 45 3.11 6.98 0.70
C ARG A 45 3.54 5.79 -0.15
N SER A 46 2.87 5.56 -1.29
CA SER A 46 3.27 4.52 -2.25
C SER A 46 4.64 4.80 -2.88
N LEU A 47 4.98 6.06 -3.18
CA LEU A 47 6.28 6.45 -3.75
C LEU A 47 7.40 6.46 -2.71
N GLN A 48 7.13 6.91 -1.47
CA GLN A 48 8.11 6.92 -0.38
C GLN A 48 8.39 5.51 0.18
N GLY A 49 7.47 4.57 -0.01
CA GLY A 49 7.65 3.17 0.35
C GLY A 49 8.64 2.41 -0.54
N GLU A 50 9.03 2.89 -1.72
CA GLU A 50 9.78 2.02 -2.65
C GLU A 50 11.27 1.82 -2.33
N LYS A 51 11.94 2.68 -1.54
CA LYS A 51 13.41 2.59 -1.35
C LYS A 51 13.99 3.10 -0.02
N SER A 52 13.17 3.35 0.99
CA SER A 52 13.66 4.01 2.21
C SER A 52 14.11 2.99 3.28
N PRO A 53 15.23 3.19 3.99
CA PRO A 53 15.59 2.42 5.19
C PRO A 53 14.47 2.36 6.24
N GLU A 54 13.59 3.35 6.23
CA GLU A 54 12.42 3.48 7.09
C GLU A 54 11.39 2.37 6.78
N LEU A 55 11.16 2.03 5.51
CA LEU A 55 10.28 0.90 5.16
C LEU A 55 10.79 -0.40 5.79
N ARG A 56 12.10 -0.65 5.73
CA ARG A 56 12.68 -1.85 6.35
C ARG A 56 12.37 -1.90 7.84
N LYS A 57 12.56 -0.79 8.56
CA LYS A 57 12.26 -0.72 10.00
C LYS A 57 10.79 -1.04 10.28
N VAL A 58 9.87 -0.42 9.55
CA VAL A 58 8.42 -0.68 9.71
C VAL A 58 8.08 -2.15 9.49
N ILE A 59 8.66 -2.79 8.48
CA ILE A 59 8.40 -4.22 8.22
C ILE A 59 8.99 -5.08 9.36
N ILE A 60 10.20 -4.78 9.82
CA ILE A 60 10.84 -5.49 10.95
C ILE A 60 9.97 -5.39 12.20
N ASP A 61 9.54 -4.18 12.56
CA ASP A 61 8.76 -3.93 13.77
C ASP A 61 7.45 -4.72 13.73
N LYS A 62 6.70 -4.62 12.62
CA LYS A 62 5.44 -5.34 12.44
C LYS A 62 5.58 -6.87 12.49
N LEU A 63 6.60 -7.42 11.86
CA LEU A 63 6.84 -8.88 11.91
C LEU A 63 7.25 -9.32 13.33
N ASN A 64 8.06 -8.52 14.02
CA ASN A 64 8.49 -8.83 15.38
C ASN A 64 7.32 -8.76 16.38
N SER A 65 6.42 -7.79 16.20
CA SER A 65 5.21 -7.63 17.03
C SER A 65 4.05 -8.55 16.62
N GLY A 66 4.17 -9.27 15.50
CA GLY A 66 3.10 -10.13 14.98
C GLY A 66 1.92 -9.38 14.36
N THR A 67 2.07 -8.09 14.03
CA THR A 67 0.98 -7.22 13.54
C THR A 67 1.09 -6.92 12.04
N TYR A 68 1.82 -7.77 11.30
CA TYR A 68 1.91 -7.65 9.85
C TYR A 68 0.79 -8.45 9.20
N ASP A 69 -0.14 -7.76 8.54
CA ASP A 69 -1.27 -8.43 7.88
C ASP A 69 -0.95 -8.83 6.45
N CYS A 70 -1.43 -10.01 6.05
CA CYS A 70 -1.48 -10.43 4.66
C CYS A 70 -2.53 -9.60 3.90
N ASN A 71 -2.14 -9.00 2.76
CA ASN A 71 -3.04 -8.15 1.98
C ASN A 71 -4.14 -8.90 1.23
N ILE A 72 -4.16 -10.24 1.30
CA ILE A 72 -5.15 -11.08 0.63
C ILE A 72 -6.21 -11.57 1.63
N CYS A 73 -5.80 -12.23 2.72
CA CYS A 73 -6.73 -12.77 3.72
C CYS A 73 -6.97 -11.85 4.91
N LEU A 74 -6.20 -10.77 5.07
CA LEU A 74 -6.26 -9.83 6.21
C LEU A 74 -5.96 -10.47 7.58
N GLU A 75 -5.35 -11.66 7.58
CA GLU A 75 -4.85 -12.32 8.79
C GLU A 75 -3.39 -11.95 9.03
N GLU A 76 -2.98 -11.93 10.30
CA GLU A 76 -1.60 -11.71 10.72
C GLU A 76 -0.66 -12.80 10.17
N ILE A 77 0.53 -12.38 9.78
CA ILE A 77 1.62 -13.28 9.37
C ILE A 77 2.40 -13.68 10.62
N SER A 78 2.26 -14.95 10.98
CA SER A 78 2.95 -15.59 12.10
C SER A 78 4.38 -15.98 11.72
N ARG A 79 5.22 -16.20 12.74
CA ARG A 79 6.60 -16.69 12.56
C ARG A 79 6.67 -18.04 11.87
N ASN A 80 5.64 -18.87 12.03
CA ASN A 80 5.57 -20.22 11.49
C ASN A 80 4.95 -20.26 10.08
N ASP A 81 4.46 -19.13 9.58
CA ASP A 81 3.83 -19.09 8.28
C ASP A 81 4.85 -19.15 7.14
N GLU A 82 4.44 -19.82 6.06
CA GLU A 82 5.12 -19.74 4.79
C GLU A 82 4.72 -18.45 4.07
N ILE A 83 5.72 -17.68 3.62
CA ILE A 83 5.48 -16.35 3.04
C ILE A 83 6.08 -16.19 1.65
N VAL A 84 5.55 -15.22 0.91
CA VAL A 84 6.17 -14.65 -0.28
C VAL A 84 6.34 -13.15 -0.07
N SER A 85 7.57 -12.66 -0.27
CA SER A 85 7.88 -11.24 -0.26
C SER A 85 8.15 -10.73 -1.67
N CYS A 86 7.40 -9.71 -2.10
CA CYS A 86 7.60 -9.09 -3.40
C CYS A 86 8.96 -8.38 -3.46
N LYS A 87 9.81 -8.72 -4.44
CA LYS A 87 11.14 -8.08 -4.57
C LYS A 87 11.09 -6.62 -5.04
N LYS A 88 9.93 -6.12 -5.48
CA LYS A 88 9.74 -4.71 -5.91
C LYS A 88 9.20 -3.83 -4.79
N CYS A 89 8.04 -4.17 -4.24
CA CYS A 89 7.36 -3.33 -3.24
C CYS A 89 7.47 -3.87 -1.80
N TYR A 90 8.15 -5.00 -1.61
CA TYR A 90 8.40 -5.63 -0.30
C TYR A 90 7.16 -6.03 0.51
N THR A 91 5.97 -5.97 -0.09
CA THR A 91 4.76 -6.53 0.50
C THR A 91 4.95 -8.02 0.74
N ILE A 92 4.54 -8.47 1.92
CA ILE A 92 4.58 -9.87 2.35
C ILE A 92 3.14 -10.40 2.34
N ASN A 93 2.95 -11.60 1.82
CA ASN A 93 1.68 -12.33 1.88
C ASN A 93 1.97 -13.78 2.22
N HIS A 94 0.98 -14.50 2.78
CA HIS A 94 1.08 -15.95 2.92
C HIS A 94 1.29 -16.61 1.56
N LEU A 95 2.10 -17.66 1.54
CA LEU A 95 2.36 -18.43 0.33
C LEU A 95 1.07 -19.05 -0.22
N ARG A 96 0.22 -19.61 0.66
CA ARG A 96 -1.10 -20.15 0.29
C ARG A 96 -2.00 -19.12 -0.41
N CYS A 97 -1.95 -17.86 0.05
CA CYS A 97 -2.77 -16.80 -0.51
C CYS A 97 -2.29 -16.41 -1.90
N ILE A 98 -0.98 -16.32 -2.12
CA ILE A 98 -0.43 -16.06 -3.45
C ILE A 98 -0.73 -17.23 -4.40
N LYS A 99 -0.58 -18.49 -3.96
CA LYS A 99 -0.94 -19.66 -4.78
C LYS A 99 -2.39 -19.59 -5.26
N SER A 100 -3.34 -19.40 -4.34
CA SER A 100 -4.77 -19.26 -4.67
C SER A 100 -5.06 -18.04 -5.55
N HIS A 101 -4.37 -16.91 -5.33
CA HIS A 101 -4.48 -15.71 -6.17
C HIS A 101 -4.05 -15.99 -7.62
N CYS A 102 -3.04 -16.83 -7.82
CA CYS A 102 -2.54 -17.17 -9.14
C CYS A 102 -3.44 -18.21 -9.83
N GLU A 103 -3.94 -19.21 -9.10
CA GLU A 103 -4.88 -20.23 -9.63
C GLU A 103 -6.20 -19.60 -10.09
N SER A 104 -6.78 -18.70 -9.27
CA SER A 104 -8.02 -17.98 -9.61
C SER A 104 -7.89 -17.03 -10.80
N SER A 105 -6.66 -16.63 -11.15
CA SER A 105 -6.39 -15.84 -12.36
C SER A 105 -6.38 -16.65 -13.66
N GLY A 106 -6.60 -17.97 -13.58
CA GLY A 106 -7.28 -18.82 -14.56
C GLY A 106 -6.71 -18.87 -15.98
N GLY A 107 -5.99 -19.94 -16.33
CA GLY A 107 -5.91 -20.53 -17.69
C GLY A 107 -5.40 -19.67 -18.86
N SER A 108 -5.12 -18.38 -18.66
CA SER A 108 -4.85 -17.38 -19.72
C SER A 108 -3.35 -17.16 -19.97
N GLY A 109 -2.45 -17.97 -19.40
CA GLY A 109 -1.01 -17.73 -19.53
C GLY A 109 -0.52 -16.43 -18.87
N ARG A 110 -1.30 -15.87 -17.92
CA ARG A 110 -0.88 -14.70 -17.15
C ARG A 110 0.10 -15.16 -16.08
N SER A 111 1.32 -14.63 -16.15
CA SER A 111 2.35 -14.85 -15.13
C SER A 111 1.83 -14.44 -13.74
N PRO A 112 2.16 -15.16 -12.66
CA PRO A 112 1.76 -14.77 -11.32
C PRO A 112 2.25 -13.34 -11.01
N HIS A 113 1.39 -12.51 -10.43
CA HIS A 113 1.69 -11.10 -10.18
C HIS A 113 1.43 -10.74 -8.71
N CYS A 114 2.21 -9.77 -8.20
CA CYS A 114 2.02 -9.23 -6.87
C CYS A 114 0.68 -8.47 -6.79
N PRO A 115 -0.19 -8.76 -5.80
CA PRO A 115 -1.48 -8.08 -5.66
C PRO A 115 -1.32 -6.57 -5.38
N SER A 116 -0.20 -6.16 -4.78
CA SER A 116 0.03 -4.75 -4.41
C SER A 116 0.67 -3.91 -5.51
N CYS A 117 1.62 -4.44 -6.29
CA CYS A 117 2.35 -3.65 -7.30
C CYS A 117 2.32 -4.22 -8.73
N ARG A 118 1.63 -5.36 -8.94
CA ARG A 118 1.53 -6.08 -10.22
C ARG A 118 2.84 -6.54 -10.85
N LYS A 119 3.96 -6.46 -10.14
CA LYS A 119 5.24 -7.05 -10.59
C LYS A 119 5.06 -8.58 -10.69
N SER A 120 5.64 -9.19 -11.73
CA SER A 120 5.70 -10.65 -11.84
C SER A 120 6.36 -11.26 -10.61
N ILE A 121 5.73 -12.30 -10.09
CA ILE A 121 6.29 -13.21 -9.09
C ILE A 121 6.88 -14.39 -9.87
N ASP A 122 7.91 -15.02 -9.32
CA ASP A 122 8.44 -16.25 -9.90
C ASP A 122 7.40 -17.38 -9.77
N TYR A 123 7.35 -18.27 -10.77
CA TYR A 123 6.36 -19.34 -10.82
C TYR A 123 6.62 -20.42 -9.77
N GLU A 124 7.87 -20.56 -9.29
CA GLU A 124 8.22 -21.65 -8.37
C GLU A 124 7.47 -21.57 -7.03
N LEU A 125 6.96 -20.39 -6.62
CA LEU A 125 6.11 -20.21 -5.43
C LEU A 125 6.53 -21.10 -4.24
N GLN A 126 7.81 -21.03 -3.92
CA GLN A 126 8.46 -21.73 -2.83
C GLN A 126 8.75 -20.75 -1.69
N TYR A 127 8.77 -21.27 -0.46
CA TYR A 127 9.06 -20.47 0.71
C TYR A 127 10.57 -20.42 0.97
N TYR A 128 11.11 -19.22 0.86
CA TYR A 128 12.50 -18.91 1.16
C TYR A 128 12.59 -17.77 2.16
N CYS A 129 13.72 -17.67 2.86
CA CYS A 129 14.04 -16.48 3.64
C CYS A 129 14.08 -15.23 2.74
N PHE A 130 14.03 -14.03 3.34
CA PHE A 130 13.96 -12.78 2.56
C PHE A 130 15.08 -12.60 1.52
N CYS A 131 16.29 -13.09 1.79
CA CYS A 131 17.41 -13.04 0.84
C CYS A 131 17.43 -14.18 -0.19
N GLY A 132 16.52 -15.17 -0.08
CA GLY A 132 16.44 -16.31 -0.99
C GLY A 132 17.48 -17.41 -0.73
N SER A 133 18.31 -17.29 0.30
CA SER A 133 19.41 -18.24 0.53
C SER A 133 19.00 -19.55 1.18
N ASN A 134 17.96 -19.53 2.02
CA ASN A 134 17.54 -20.70 2.79
C ASN A 134 16.09 -21.05 2.45
N PHE A 135 15.88 -22.29 2.02
CA PHE A 135 14.56 -22.86 1.75
C PHE A 135 13.91 -23.27 3.07
N ASN A 136 12.62 -22.97 3.25
CA ASN A 136 11.86 -23.26 4.47
C ASN A 136 12.64 -22.91 5.76
N PRO A 137 13.04 -21.63 5.95
CA PRO A 137 13.81 -21.24 7.13
C PRO A 137 13.02 -21.47 8.41
N MET A 138 13.64 -22.16 9.37
CA MET A 138 13.09 -22.30 10.72
C MET A 138 13.15 -20.96 11.46
N PRO A 139 12.12 -20.62 12.28
CA PRO A 139 12.17 -19.43 13.13
C PRO A 139 13.35 -19.50 14.10
N ILE A 140 14.12 -18.42 14.20
CA ILE A 140 15.24 -18.28 15.13
C ILE A 140 14.84 -17.27 16.21
N GLU A 141 15.03 -17.64 17.49
CA GLU A 141 14.73 -16.75 18.61
C GLU A 141 15.60 -15.48 18.57
N GLY A 142 15.02 -14.33 18.90
CA GLY A 142 15.71 -13.04 18.84
C GLY A 142 15.99 -12.50 17.43
N VAL A 143 15.66 -13.26 16.37
CA VAL A 143 15.82 -12.85 14.97
C VAL A 143 14.46 -12.47 14.39
N THR A 144 14.44 -11.51 13.46
CA THR A 144 13.23 -11.18 12.71
C THR A 144 12.69 -12.43 12.00
N PRO A 145 11.38 -12.74 12.12
CA PRO A 145 10.78 -13.89 11.46
C PRO A 145 11.13 -13.99 9.97
N HIS A 146 11.24 -15.22 9.46
CA HIS A 146 11.58 -15.51 8.06
C HIS A 146 12.98 -15.03 7.60
N CYS A 147 13.84 -14.55 8.51
CA CYS A 147 15.26 -14.27 8.21
C CYS A 147 16.13 -15.48 8.57
N CYS A 148 17.19 -15.72 7.78
CA CYS A 148 18.11 -16.84 8.00
C CYS A 148 19.40 -16.47 8.77
N LEU A 149 19.54 -15.22 9.24
CA LEU A 149 20.71 -14.68 9.96
C LEU A 149 22.05 -14.67 9.17
N SER A 150 22.16 -15.39 8.05
CA SER A 150 23.30 -15.32 7.14
C SER A 150 23.43 -13.94 6.49
N ARG A 151 24.60 -13.63 5.94
CA ARG A 151 24.83 -12.41 5.15
C ARG A 151 23.83 -12.31 3.99
N CYS A 152 23.28 -11.12 3.74
CA CYS A 152 22.37 -10.91 2.61
C CYS A 152 23.05 -11.28 1.28
N THR A 153 22.33 -11.98 0.41
CA THR A 153 22.82 -12.45 -0.90
C THR A 153 23.02 -11.32 -1.90
N ASN A 154 22.41 -10.16 -1.67
CA ASN A 154 22.65 -8.96 -2.48
C ASN A 154 24.09 -8.46 -2.25
N ARG A 155 24.92 -8.49 -3.29
CA ARG A 155 26.35 -8.11 -3.25
C ARG A 155 26.60 -6.68 -2.75
N ASN A 156 25.64 -5.79 -2.92
CA ASN A 156 25.74 -4.40 -2.46
C ASN A 156 25.26 -4.21 -1.01
N CYS A 157 24.71 -5.24 -0.39
CA CYS A 157 24.27 -5.23 1.00
C CYS A 157 25.34 -5.82 1.93
N ARG A 158 25.58 -5.15 3.07
CA ARG A 158 26.50 -5.63 4.13
C ARG A 158 25.78 -6.16 5.36
N LEU A 159 24.44 -6.09 5.37
CA LEU A 159 23.62 -6.55 6.49
C LEU A 159 23.43 -8.07 6.44
N GLN A 160 23.01 -8.65 7.57
CA GLN A 160 22.41 -9.98 7.60
C GLN A 160 21.09 -10.00 6.81
N CYS A 161 20.55 -11.19 6.55
CA CYS A 161 19.24 -11.37 5.93
C CYS A 161 18.20 -10.47 6.62
N HIS A 162 17.51 -9.66 5.83
CA HIS A 162 16.57 -8.66 6.32
C HIS A 162 15.35 -8.59 5.40
N PRO A 163 14.17 -8.20 5.92
CA PRO A 163 13.04 -7.84 5.06
C PRO A 163 13.27 -6.48 4.39
N GLY A 164 12.44 -6.13 3.42
CA GLY A 164 12.47 -4.80 2.81
C GLY A 164 13.71 -4.52 1.93
N PRO A 165 13.87 -3.26 1.48
CA PRO A 165 14.96 -2.87 0.58
C PRO A 165 16.32 -3.05 1.25
N CYS A 166 17.37 -3.35 0.47
CA CYS A 166 18.75 -3.21 0.93
C CYS A 166 19.07 -1.72 1.08
N ALA A 167 19.79 -1.31 2.11
CA ALA A 167 20.27 0.07 2.18
C ALA A 167 21.30 0.23 1.05
N GLU A 168 21.17 1.28 0.24
CA GLU A 168 22.29 1.70 -0.59
C GLU A 168 23.47 2.00 0.35
N ARG A 169 24.69 1.64 -0.06
CA ARG A 169 25.91 2.01 0.68
C ARG A 169 25.80 3.49 1.03
N TYR A 170 25.73 3.81 2.32
CA TYR A 170 26.16 5.13 2.76
C TYR A 170 27.61 5.26 2.27
N ARG A 171 27.82 6.14 1.29
CA ARG A 171 29.17 6.65 1.04
C ARG A 171 29.49 7.46 2.29
N GLU A 172 30.31 6.89 3.16
CA GLU A 172 31.03 7.66 4.17
C GLU A 172 31.79 8.73 3.38
N ASN A 173 31.33 9.98 3.49
CA ASN A 173 32.12 11.15 3.13
C ASN A 173 32.94 11.54 4.36
#